data_AF-A0A957UZ82-F1
#
_entry.id   AF-A0A957UZ82-F1
#
_cell.length_a   1.000
_cell.length_b   1.000
_cell.length_c   1.000
_cell.angle_alpha   90.00
_cell.angle_beta   90.00
_cell.angle_gamma   90.00
#
_symmetry.space_group_name_H-M   'P 1'
#
loop_
_entity.id
_entity.type
_entity.pdbx_description
1 polymer ?
#
loop_
_entity_poly.entity_id
_entity_poly.type
_entity_poly.pdbx_seq_one_letter_code
_entity_poly.pdbx_strand_id
1 'polypeptide(L)'
;MTAVGLTLKSPEVVREIQRGAEVMAARARTRAPSDTGKLRRGIYTASTESYRFSQLSRNGKRINSPLRYPPRRGQVVVVSSVFYGLIVERGRKRRQGVGRQKAQRFFRVSIRETQPTASAFILRRLQRLIEERWAAAR
;
A
#
# COMPACT_ATOMS: atom_id res chain seq x y z
N MET A 1 8.16 -24.31 3.97
CA MET A 1 6.97 -23.91 3.20
C MET A 1 6.56 -24.97 2.18
N THR A 2 7.43 -25.34 1.23
CA THR A 2 7.11 -26.37 0.22
C THR A 2 6.79 -27.74 0.83
N ALA A 3 7.49 -28.11 1.91
CA ALA A 3 7.23 -29.33 2.68
C ALA A 3 5.81 -29.45 3.24
N VAL A 4 5.08 -28.32 3.38
CA VAL A 4 3.67 -28.29 3.83
C VAL A 4 2.71 -27.86 2.70
N GLY A 5 3.13 -28.00 1.44
CA GLY A 5 2.32 -27.67 0.26
C GLY A 5 2.12 -26.16 0.02
N LEU A 6 2.87 -25.29 0.70
CA LEU A 6 2.77 -23.84 0.53
C LEU A 6 3.88 -23.27 -0.36
N THR A 7 3.52 -22.30 -1.20
CA THR A 7 4.44 -21.51 -2.02
C THR A 7 4.14 -20.01 -1.85
N LEU A 8 5.05 -19.14 -2.30
CA LEU A 8 4.79 -17.68 -2.33
C LEU A 8 3.58 -17.29 -3.21
N LYS A 9 3.15 -18.19 -4.10
CA LYS A 9 1.99 -18.00 -4.98
C LYS A 9 0.72 -18.64 -4.43
N SER A 10 0.78 -19.29 -3.27
CA SER A 10 -0.40 -19.88 -2.61
C SER A 10 -1.32 -18.76 -2.12
N PRO A 11 -2.65 -18.85 -2.36
CA PRO A 11 -3.61 -17.81 -1.97
C PRO A 11 -3.51 -17.37 -0.51
N GLU A 12 -3.31 -18.31 0.41
CA GLU A 12 -3.14 -18.07 1.85
C GLU A 12 -1.91 -17.19 2.13
N VAL A 13 -0.80 -17.49 1.47
CA VAL A 13 0.47 -16.76 1.63
C VAL A 13 0.32 -15.34 1.06
N VAL A 14 -0.30 -15.22 -0.11
CA VAL A 14 -0.58 -13.92 -0.72
C VAL A 14 -1.49 -13.06 0.16
N ARG A 15 -2.49 -13.66 0.82
CA ARG A 15 -3.35 -12.95 1.79
C ARG A 15 -2.56 -12.41 2.99
N GLU A 16 -1.62 -13.18 3.53
CA GLU A 16 -0.81 -12.69 4.66
C GLU A 16 0.17 -11.58 4.23
N ILE A 17 0.75 -11.66 3.03
CA ILE A 17 1.55 -10.58 2.45
C ILE A 17 0.68 -9.33 2.21
N GLN A 18 -0.55 -9.51 1.73
CA GLN A 18 -1.52 -8.42 1.54
C GLN A 18 -1.82 -7.70 2.86
N ARG A 19 -2.00 -8.43 3.97
CA ARG A 19 -2.18 -7.82 5.30
C ARG A 19 -0.96 -6.97 5.72
N GLY A 20 0.26 -7.45 5.47
CA GLY A 20 1.46 -6.65 5.73
C GLY A 20 1.54 -5.39 4.87
N ALA A 21 1.18 -5.50 3.59
CA ALA A 21 1.06 -4.34 2.70
C ALA A 21 -0.01 -3.34 3.18
N GLU A 22 -1.09 -3.81 3.81
CA GLU A 22 -2.12 -2.95 4.41
C GLU A 22 -1.59 -2.16 5.60
N VAL A 23 -0.69 -2.73 6.42
CA VAL A 23 0.01 -2.00 7.49
C VAL A 23 0.82 -0.83 6.91
N MET A 24 1.56 -1.10 5.82
CA MET A 24 2.34 -0.08 5.13
C MET A 24 1.44 1.00 4.50
N ALA A 25 0.34 0.58 3.87
CA ALA A 25 -0.65 1.49 3.28
C ALA A 25 -1.29 2.37 4.37
N ALA A 26 -1.65 1.81 5.53
CA ALA A 26 -2.22 2.56 6.64
C ALA A 26 -1.25 3.63 7.14
N ARG A 27 0.04 3.32 7.31
CA ARG A 27 1.05 4.32 7.69
C ARG A 27 1.22 5.40 6.64
N ALA A 28 1.21 5.04 5.36
CA ALA A 28 1.25 6.02 4.28
C ALA A 28 0.02 6.94 4.29
N ARG A 29 -1.17 6.43 4.61
CA ARG A 29 -2.40 7.22 4.78
C ARG A 29 -2.31 8.20 5.95
N THR A 30 -1.76 7.78 7.10
CA THR A 30 -1.64 8.67 8.26
C THR A 30 -0.68 9.84 7.98
N ARG A 31 0.39 9.59 7.22
CA ARG A 31 1.38 10.61 6.86
C ARG A 31 0.98 11.48 5.68
N ALA A 32 0.08 10.99 4.82
CA ALA A 32 -0.39 11.75 3.68
C ALA A 32 -1.12 13.03 4.14
N PRO A 33 -0.85 14.19 3.51
CA PRO A 33 -1.51 15.44 3.85
C PRO A 33 -3.04 15.37 3.74
N SER A 34 -3.70 16.17 4.58
CA SER A 34 -5.13 16.11 4.84
C SER A 34 -5.98 17.05 3.99
N ASP A 35 -5.40 18.05 3.30
CA ASP A 35 -6.13 19.19 2.66
C ASP A 35 -7.47 18.83 2.01
N THR A 36 -7.55 17.73 1.26
CA THR A 36 -8.80 17.26 0.65
C THR A 36 -9.16 15.81 1.02
N GLY A 37 -8.34 15.14 1.85
CA GLY A 37 -8.45 13.71 2.18
C GLY A 37 -8.34 12.74 0.98
N LYS A 38 -8.29 13.24 -0.26
CA LYS A 38 -8.25 12.45 -1.49
C LYS A 38 -6.98 11.64 -1.61
N LEU A 39 -5.85 12.19 -1.19
CA LEU A 39 -4.58 11.47 -1.21
C LEU A 39 -4.58 10.28 -0.24
N ARG A 40 -5.13 10.45 0.97
CA ARG A 40 -5.32 9.36 1.94
C ARG A 40 -6.20 8.26 1.36
N ARG A 41 -7.36 8.65 0.80
CA ARG A 41 -8.30 7.70 0.19
C ARG A 41 -7.77 7.04 -1.09
N GLY A 42 -6.85 7.70 -1.79
CA GLY A 42 -6.22 7.21 -3.02
C GLY A 42 -5.10 6.20 -2.80
N ILE A 43 -4.70 5.94 -1.54
CA ILE A 43 -3.72 4.93 -1.17
C ILE A 43 -4.43 3.61 -0.91
N TYR A 44 -4.07 2.56 -1.64
CA TYR A 44 -4.67 1.24 -1.52
C TYR A 44 -3.66 0.13 -1.78
N THR A 45 -4.09 -1.10 -1.50
CA THR A 45 -3.35 -2.33 -1.76
C THR A 45 -4.05 -3.15 -2.84
N ALA A 46 -3.25 -3.86 -3.63
CA ALA A 46 -3.73 -4.70 -4.72
C ALA A 46 -2.90 -5.98 -4.82
N SER A 47 -3.56 -7.10 -5.02
CA SER A 47 -3.02 -8.40 -5.40
C SER A 47 -4.02 -9.14 -6.28
N THR A 48 -3.67 -10.35 -6.74
CA THR A 48 -4.63 -11.24 -7.42
C THR A 48 -5.78 -11.68 -6.53
N GLU A 49 -5.58 -11.66 -5.20
CA GLU A 49 -6.58 -12.09 -4.21
C GLU A 49 -7.48 -10.96 -3.71
N SER A 50 -7.02 -9.70 -3.79
CA SER A 50 -7.74 -8.55 -3.24
C SER A 50 -7.37 -7.25 -3.92
N TYR A 51 -8.38 -6.49 -4.35
CA TYR A 51 -8.20 -5.22 -5.04
C TYR A 51 -8.96 -4.09 -4.33
N ARG A 52 -8.27 -3.30 -3.49
CA ARG A 52 -8.89 -2.29 -2.61
C ARG A 52 -8.93 -0.88 -3.20
N PHE A 53 -9.04 -0.77 -4.52
CA PHE A 53 -9.13 0.52 -5.19
C PHE A 53 -10.43 1.25 -4.81
N SER A 54 -10.34 2.57 -4.60
CA SER A 54 -11.50 3.44 -4.40
C SER A 54 -11.49 4.54 -5.45
N GLN A 55 -12.58 4.66 -6.21
CA GLN A 55 -12.74 5.74 -7.17
C GLN A 55 -12.98 7.07 -6.44
N LEU A 56 -12.23 8.09 -6.85
CA LEU A 56 -12.32 9.44 -6.32
C LEU A 56 -12.76 10.41 -7.42
N SER A 57 -13.60 11.35 -7.04
CA SER A 57 -14.08 12.42 -7.91
C SER A 57 -13.86 13.81 -7.32
N ARG A 58 -13.80 14.82 -8.19
CA ARG A 58 -13.82 16.25 -7.85
C ARG A 58 -14.74 16.93 -8.84
N ASN A 59 -15.79 17.58 -8.35
CA ASN A 59 -16.76 18.31 -9.18
C ASN A 59 -17.31 17.42 -10.31
N GLY A 60 -17.74 16.20 -9.97
CA GLY A 60 -18.24 15.22 -10.94
C GLY A 60 -17.17 14.52 -11.81
N LYS A 61 -15.94 15.02 -11.87
CA LYS A 61 -14.87 14.43 -12.69
C LYS A 61 -14.02 13.44 -11.90
N ARG A 62 -13.73 12.27 -12.47
CA ARG A 62 -12.81 11.27 -11.89
C ARG A 62 -11.39 11.83 -11.85
N ILE A 63 -10.70 11.63 -10.74
CA ILE A 63 -9.34 12.19 -10.50
C ILE A 63 -8.27 11.12 -10.27
N ASN A 64 -8.64 9.87 -10.12
CA ASN A 64 -7.72 8.75 -10.00
C ASN A 64 -8.17 7.58 -10.87
N SER A 65 -7.19 6.80 -11.30
CA SER A 65 -7.43 5.60 -12.10
C SER A 65 -6.94 4.35 -11.35
N PRO A 66 -7.57 3.20 -11.61
CA PRO A 66 -7.04 1.92 -11.16
C PRO A 66 -5.65 1.65 -11.78
N LEU A 67 -4.97 0.61 -11.30
CA LEU A 67 -3.77 0.11 -11.95
C LEU A 67 -4.06 -0.21 -13.43
N ARG A 68 -3.19 0.26 -14.34
CA ARG A 68 -3.27 -0.08 -15.76
C ARG A 68 -3.08 -1.59 -15.99
N TYR A 69 -2.20 -2.20 -15.20
CA TYR A 69 -1.92 -3.63 -15.23
C TYR A 69 -2.15 -4.21 -13.83
N PRO A 70 -2.97 -5.26 -13.69
CA PRO A 70 -3.19 -5.89 -12.40
C PRO A 70 -1.89 -6.54 -11.88
N PRO A 71 -1.74 -6.72 -10.55
CA PRO A 71 -0.61 -7.43 -9.97
C PRO A 71 -0.50 -8.86 -10.52
N ARG A 72 0.73 -9.33 -10.72
CA ARG A 72 0.98 -10.72 -11.11
C ARG A 72 0.68 -11.68 -9.95
N ARG A 73 0.53 -12.97 -10.24
CA ARG A 73 0.35 -13.99 -9.20
C ARG A 73 1.54 -14.01 -8.23
N GLY A 74 1.25 -13.98 -6.93
CA GLY A 74 2.27 -13.86 -5.87
C GLY A 74 2.74 -12.42 -5.61
N GLN A 75 2.26 -11.44 -6.37
CA GLN A 75 2.60 -10.04 -6.20
C GLN A 75 1.55 -9.30 -5.38
N VAL A 76 2.03 -8.48 -4.45
CA VAL A 76 1.23 -7.52 -3.70
C VAL A 76 1.82 -6.13 -3.94
N VAL A 77 0.97 -5.14 -4.24
CA VAL A 77 1.36 -3.78 -4.56
C VAL A 77 0.67 -2.81 -3.60
N VAL A 78 1.43 -1.85 -3.06
CA VAL A 78 0.89 -0.66 -2.38
C VAL A 78 0.93 0.49 -3.37
N VAL A 79 -0.23 1.10 -3.64
CA VAL A 79 -0.42 2.07 -4.72
C VAL A 79 -0.93 3.39 -4.15
N SER A 80 -0.38 4.51 -4.64
CA SER A 80 -0.97 5.84 -4.48
C SER A 80 -1.54 6.29 -5.82
N SER A 81 -2.84 6.09 -6.05
CA SER A 81 -3.50 6.39 -7.36
C SER A 81 -3.71 7.87 -7.63
N VAL A 82 -3.61 8.71 -6.59
CA VAL A 82 -3.78 10.14 -6.72
C VAL A 82 -2.40 10.75 -6.96
N PHE A 83 -2.01 10.82 -8.23
CA PHE A 83 -0.78 11.48 -8.67
C PHE A 83 -1.04 12.98 -8.85
N TYR A 84 -1.14 13.74 -7.75
CA TYR A 84 -1.04 15.19 -7.83
C TYR A 84 0.43 15.58 -7.85
N GLY A 85 1.05 15.53 -9.04
CA GLY A 85 2.42 16.02 -9.27
C GLY A 85 2.65 17.51 -8.94
N LEU A 86 1.67 18.21 -8.33
CA LEU A 86 1.68 19.66 -8.17
C LEU A 86 1.24 20.19 -6.79
N ILE A 87 0.66 19.39 -5.88
CA ILE A 87 0.15 19.95 -4.61
C ILE A 87 0.83 19.35 -3.36
N VAL A 88 1.49 18.19 -3.45
CA VAL A 88 2.13 17.57 -2.26
C VAL A 88 3.63 17.28 -2.43
N GLU A 89 4.17 17.47 -3.63
CA GLU A 89 5.63 17.52 -3.80
C GLU A 89 6.16 18.90 -4.19
N ARG A 90 5.32 19.93 -4.38
CA ARG A 90 5.71 21.35 -4.45
C ARG A 90 4.49 22.26 -4.23
N GLY A 91 4.12 22.61 -2.99
CA GLY A 91 3.18 23.73 -2.76
C GLY A 91 3.81 25.09 -3.11
N ARG A 92 3.08 26.21 -3.09
CA ARG A 92 3.66 27.57 -3.07
C ARG A 92 3.79 28.04 -1.62
N LYS A 93 4.86 28.76 -1.28
CA LYS A 93 4.99 29.39 0.06
C LYS A 93 3.80 30.34 0.27
N ARG A 94 3.05 30.20 1.39
CA ARG A 94 1.87 31.02 1.72
C ARG A 94 2.20 32.31 2.48
N ARG A 95 3.44 32.48 2.99
CA ARG A 95 3.92 33.71 3.63
C ARG A 95 5.22 34.15 2.96
N GLN A 96 5.29 35.45 2.66
CA GLN A 96 6.39 36.24 2.07
C GLN A 96 7.55 35.42 1.48
N GLY A 97 7.56 35.29 0.16
CA GLY A 97 8.62 34.63 -0.60
C GLY A 97 8.06 33.94 -1.83
N VAL A 98 8.40 34.46 -3.01
CA VAL A 98 8.07 33.82 -4.29
C VAL A 98 8.88 32.53 -4.39
N GLY A 99 8.23 31.36 -4.33
CA GLY A 99 8.95 30.09 -4.42
C GLY A 99 8.08 28.83 -4.29
N ARG A 100 8.61 27.71 -4.79
CA ARG A 100 8.03 26.37 -4.63
C ARG A 100 8.45 25.78 -3.28
N GLN A 101 7.52 25.23 -2.51
CA GLN A 101 7.78 24.39 -1.33
C GLN A 101 8.60 23.16 -1.76
N LYS A 102 9.43 22.66 -0.85
CA LYS A 102 10.23 21.46 -1.04
C LYS A 102 9.33 20.22 -1.16
N ALA A 103 9.69 19.30 -2.04
CA ALA A 103 9.00 18.03 -2.18
C ALA A 103 9.06 17.19 -0.91
N GLN A 104 7.88 16.86 -0.37
CA GLN A 104 7.77 15.94 0.74
C GLN A 104 7.35 14.56 0.22
N ARG A 105 8.33 13.66 0.14
CA ARG A 105 8.16 12.26 -0.28
C ARG A 105 7.50 11.41 0.81
N PHE A 106 6.30 11.78 1.28
CA PHE A 106 5.66 11.11 2.42
C PHE A 106 5.43 9.61 2.14
N PHE A 107 5.03 9.23 0.92
CA PHE A 107 4.70 7.85 0.60
C PHE A 107 5.93 6.95 0.69
N ARG A 108 6.99 7.26 -0.06
CA ARG A 108 8.25 6.47 -0.04
C ARG A 108 8.86 6.38 1.34
N VAL A 109 8.85 7.48 2.10
CA VAL A 109 9.40 7.48 3.47
C VAL A 109 8.54 6.61 4.39
N SER A 110 7.21 6.69 4.30
CA SER A 110 6.30 5.83 5.08
C SER A 110 6.53 4.35 4.77
N ILE A 111 6.61 3.98 3.49
CA ILE A 111 6.88 2.59 3.07
C ILE A 111 8.21 2.10 3.66
N ARG A 112 9.29 2.90 3.55
CA ARG A 112 10.61 2.54 4.09
C ARG A 112 10.60 2.37 5.61
N GLU A 113 10.00 3.29 6.34
CA GLU A 113 9.91 3.22 7.81
C GLU A 113 9.08 2.02 8.29
N THR A 114 8.02 1.67 7.56
CA THR A 114 7.10 0.59 7.97
C THR A 114 7.55 -0.78 7.50
N GLN A 115 8.48 -0.85 6.55
CA GLN A 115 8.93 -2.12 5.95
C GLN A 115 9.44 -3.12 7.01
N PRO A 116 10.25 -2.75 8.01
CA PRO A 116 10.69 -3.70 9.04
C PRO A 116 9.51 -4.27 9.84
N THR A 117 8.59 -3.40 10.28
CA THR A 117 7.40 -3.80 11.03
C THR A 117 6.47 -4.70 10.21
N ALA A 118 6.23 -4.35 8.95
CA ALA A 118 5.41 -5.16 8.05
C ALA A 118 6.06 -6.52 7.75
N SER A 119 7.39 -6.55 7.60
CA SER A 119 8.13 -7.80 7.36
C SER A 119 8.05 -8.72 8.59
N ALA A 120 8.28 -8.20 9.78
CA ALA A 120 8.14 -8.97 11.03
C ALA A 120 6.71 -9.49 11.21
N PHE A 121 5.70 -8.65 10.92
CA PHE A 121 4.30 -9.05 10.95
C PHE A 121 3.99 -10.20 9.99
N ILE A 122 4.46 -10.10 8.73
CA ILE A 122 4.27 -11.15 7.71
C ILE A 122 4.97 -12.44 8.15
N LEU A 123 6.24 -12.37 8.58
CA LEU A 123 7.02 -13.54 8.97
C LEU A 123 6.33 -14.34 10.09
N ARG A 124 5.84 -13.65 11.13
CA ARG A 124 5.11 -14.29 12.23
C ARG A 124 3.83 -14.99 11.75
N ARG A 125 3.11 -14.38 10.81
CA ARG A 125 1.87 -14.96 10.24
C ARG A 125 2.17 -16.15 9.33
N LEU A 126 3.21 -16.06 8.50
CA LEU A 126 3.64 -17.16 7.65
C LEU A 126 4.15 -18.34 8.47
N GLN A 127 4.88 -18.10 9.56
CA GLN A 127 5.28 -19.15 10.50
C GLN A 127 4.06 -19.89 11.04
N ARG A 128 3.08 -19.15 11.57
CA ARG A 128 1.82 -19.75 12.07
C ARG A 128 1.09 -20.56 11.00
N LEU A 129 1.00 -20.04 9.78
CA LEU A 129 0.36 -20.75 8.66
C LEU A 129 1.08 -22.06 8.32
N ILE A 130 2.41 -22.09 8.41
CA ILE A 130 3.22 -23.30 8.21
C ILE A 130 2.95 -24.30 9.34
N GLU A 131 2.94 -23.85 10.59
CA GLU A 131 2.65 -24.69 11.76
C GLU A 131 1.26 -25.33 11.67
N GLU A 132 0.24 -24.54 11.29
CA GLU A 132 -1.13 -25.03 11.08
C GLU A 132 -1.20 -26.10 9.97
N ARG A 133 -0.52 -25.88 8.84
CA ARG A 133 -0.47 -26.87 7.75
C ARG A 133 0.32 -28.13 8.12
N TRP A 134 1.38 -27.98 8.91
CA TRP A 134 2.16 -29.13 9.40
C TRP A 134 1.34 -29.98 10.36
N ALA A 135 0.62 -29.36 11.30
CA ALA A 135 -0.24 -30.06 12.24
C ALA A 135 -1.39 -30.81 11.56
N ALA A 136 -1.98 -30.23 10.51
CA ALA A 136 -3.06 -30.86 9.74
C ALA A 136 -2.60 -32.01 8.82
N ALA A 137 -1.30 -32.13 8.56
CA ALA A 137 -0.73 -33.20 7.74
C ALA A 137 -0.25 -34.41 8.59
N ARG A 138 -0.35 -34.32 9.91
CA ARG A 138 -0.21 -35.44 10.85
C ARG A 138 -1.58 -35.99 11.21
#